data_AF-A0A7S0C5N0-F1
#
_entry.id   AF-A0A7S0C5N0-F1
#
_cell.length_a   1.000
_cell.length_b   1.000
_cell.length_c   1.000
_cell.angle_alpha   90.00
_cell.angle_beta   90.00
_cell.angle_gamma   90.00
#
_symmetry.space_group_name_H-M   'P 1'
#
loop_
_entity.id
_entity.type
_entity.pdbx_description
1 polymer ?
#
loop_
_entity_poly.entity_id
_entity_poly.type
_entity_poly.pdbx_seq_one_letter_code
_entity_poly.pdbx_strand_id
1 'polypeptide(L)'
;IFGFTDRCNDLSHSFFPVVEREALAGLVIRKLDKYFEVHCNRPACGEDCIFAIVACPNTGCNIMTSKKHMPTHDDICAHKLISCPLECEDIVARMDIKKHTLKICPLRKVTCPFSKIGCCAVVLAKDLPHHVSDSTHLVLAVNHITKHETELSKMKEKMKYLEEENKILHNLILSKESSLQNEIKNLNLKTTKMRKRIEYFEALK
;
A
#
# COMPACT_ATOMS: atom_id res chain seq x y z
N ILE A 1 -22.93 -15.34 -11.44
CA ILE A 1 -24.22 -14.65 -11.72
C ILE A 1 -23.90 -13.32 -12.43
N PHE A 2 -23.13 -13.36 -13.53
CA PHE A 2 -22.55 -12.18 -14.20
C PHE A 2 -22.83 -12.18 -15.72
N GLY A 3 -23.93 -12.81 -16.17
CA GLY A 3 -24.20 -12.96 -17.61
C GLY A 3 -25.67 -12.83 -18.04
N PHE A 4 -26.61 -12.66 -17.10
CA PHE A 4 -28.02 -12.46 -17.44
C PHE A 4 -28.37 -10.98 -17.64
N THR A 5 -27.77 -10.08 -16.85
CA THR A 5 -28.00 -8.63 -16.93
C THR A 5 -27.49 -8.05 -18.24
N ASP A 6 -26.29 -8.46 -18.67
CA ASP A 6 -25.68 -7.99 -19.93
C ASP A 6 -26.49 -8.45 -21.14
N ARG A 7 -26.95 -9.72 -21.14
CA ARG A 7 -27.81 -10.24 -22.21
C ARG A 7 -29.16 -9.53 -22.29
N CYS A 8 -29.78 -9.20 -21.16
CA CYS A 8 -31.01 -8.42 -21.15
C CYS A 8 -30.80 -7.00 -21.68
N ASN A 9 -29.66 -6.39 -21.35
CA ASN A 9 -29.31 -5.06 -21.84
C ASN A 9 -29.06 -5.10 -23.36
N ASP A 10 -28.28 -6.06 -23.85
CA ASP A 10 -27.99 -6.25 -25.27
C ASP A 10 -29.26 -6.48 -26.09
N LEU A 11 -30.17 -7.33 -25.60
CA LEU A 11 -31.48 -7.54 -26.23
C LEU A 11 -32.32 -6.26 -26.21
N SER A 12 -32.39 -5.56 -25.07
CA SER A 12 -33.17 -4.31 -24.96
C SER A 12 -32.65 -3.24 -25.92
N HIS A 13 -31.34 -3.09 -26.04
CA HIS A 13 -30.69 -2.13 -26.93
C HIS A 13 -30.82 -2.49 -28.41
N SER A 14 -30.85 -3.79 -28.74
CA SER A 14 -30.96 -4.27 -30.13
C SER A 14 -32.38 -4.21 -30.70
N PHE A 15 -33.40 -4.42 -29.86
CA PHE A 15 -34.78 -4.59 -30.32
C PHE A 15 -35.67 -3.35 -30.12
N PHE A 16 -35.34 -2.44 -29.21
CA PHE A 16 -36.17 -1.27 -28.93
C PHE A 16 -35.36 0.03 -29.02
N PRO A 17 -35.81 1.05 -29.76
CA PRO A 17 -35.26 2.41 -29.68
C PRO A 17 -35.36 2.99 -28.27
N VAL A 18 -34.48 3.95 -27.93
CA VAL A 18 -34.45 4.61 -26.61
C VAL A 18 -35.83 5.15 -26.21
N VAL A 19 -36.52 5.82 -27.14
CA VAL A 19 -37.85 6.42 -26.91
C VAL A 19 -38.89 5.39 -26.52
N GLU A 20 -38.90 4.22 -27.16
CA GLU A 20 -39.83 3.14 -26.83
C GLU A 20 -39.51 2.52 -25.47
N ARG A 21 -38.22 2.34 -25.15
CA ARG A 21 -37.81 1.86 -23.83
C ARG A 21 -38.23 2.82 -22.72
N GLU A 22 -38.07 4.12 -22.93
CA GLU A 22 -38.49 5.16 -21.99
C GLU A 22 -40.02 5.17 -21.81
N ALA A 23 -40.78 5.05 -22.90
CA ALA A 23 -42.23 4.96 -22.84
C ALA A 23 -42.70 3.71 -22.06
N LEU A 24 -42.11 2.55 -22.35
CA LEU A 24 -42.40 1.30 -21.63
C LEU A 24 -42.02 1.40 -20.15
N ALA A 25 -40.85 1.95 -19.83
CA ALA A 25 -40.44 2.18 -18.44
C ALA A 25 -41.42 3.08 -17.71
N GLY A 26 -41.89 4.17 -18.34
CA GLY A 26 -42.92 5.04 -17.79
C GLY A 26 -44.25 4.32 -17.49
N LEU A 27 -44.69 3.42 -18.38
CA LEU A 27 -45.90 2.61 -18.16
C LEU A 27 -45.72 1.61 -16.99
N VAL A 28 -44.56 0.97 -16.91
CA VAL A 28 -44.23 0.04 -15.82
C VAL A 28 -44.21 0.77 -14.48
N ILE A 29 -43.55 1.93 -14.40
CA ILE A 29 -43.50 2.76 -13.20
C ILE A 29 -44.92 3.16 -12.76
N ARG A 30 -45.76 3.64 -13.69
CA ARG A 30 -47.16 4.01 -13.40
C ARG A 30 -48.00 2.85 -12.83
N LYS A 31 -47.73 1.63 -13.28
CA LYS A 31 -48.46 0.43 -12.82
C LYS A 31 -47.97 -0.07 -11.46
N LEU A 32 -46.68 0.09 -11.16
CA LEU A 32 -46.06 -0.46 -9.96
C LEU A 32 -46.08 0.49 -8.77
N ASP A 33 -45.94 1.79 -9.01
CA ASP A 33 -45.84 2.79 -7.94
C ASP A 33 -47.22 3.23 -7.41
N LYS A 34 -47.89 2.33 -6.70
CA LYS A 34 -49.24 2.54 -6.15
C LYS A 34 -49.35 3.72 -5.19
N TYR A 35 -48.24 4.16 -4.60
CA TYR A 35 -48.18 5.21 -3.59
C TYR A 35 -47.60 6.53 -4.12
N PHE A 36 -47.32 6.63 -5.42
CA PHE A 36 -46.77 7.82 -6.06
C PHE A 36 -45.45 8.29 -5.40
N GLU A 37 -44.60 7.33 -5.03
CA GLU A 37 -43.30 7.58 -4.41
C GLU A 37 -42.25 8.02 -5.42
N VAL A 38 -42.34 7.55 -6.67
CA VAL A 38 -41.38 7.80 -7.76
C VAL A 38 -42.03 8.43 -9.01
N HIS A 39 -43.36 8.52 -9.07
CA HIS A 39 -44.07 9.21 -10.16
C HIS A 39 -45.34 9.97 -9.69
N CYS A 40 -45.82 10.89 -10.55
CA CYS A 40 -47.04 11.67 -10.33
C CYS A 40 -48.28 10.93 -10.89
N ASN A 41 -49.47 11.09 -10.29
CA ASN A 41 -50.73 10.55 -10.84
C ASN A 41 -51.28 11.34 -12.05
N ARG A 42 -50.58 12.40 -12.48
CA ARG A 42 -51.04 13.28 -13.56
C ARG A 42 -50.48 12.81 -14.91
N PRO A 43 -51.30 12.61 -15.95
CA PRO A 43 -50.85 12.03 -17.22
C PRO A 43 -49.91 12.94 -18.03
N ALA A 44 -49.89 14.25 -17.76
CA ALA A 44 -49.01 15.25 -18.39
C ALA A 44 -48.58 16.31 -17.36
N CYS A 45 -47.78 15.93 -16.35
CA CYS A 45 -47.40 16.84 -15.26
C CYS A 45 -46.30 17.87 -15.61
N GLY A 46 -45.66 17.78 -16.78
CA GLY A 46 -44.74 18.79 -17.30
C GLY A 46 -43.51 19.04 -16.41
N GLU A 47 -42.85 20.19 -16.63
CA GLU A 47 -41.63 20.58 -15.92
C GLU A 47 -41.88 20.94 -14.45
N ASP A 48 -43.06 21.45 -14.12
CA ASP A 48 -43.44 21.81 -12.73
C ASP A 48 -43.66 20.59 -11.83
N CYS A 49 -43.61 19.38 -12.38
CA CYS A 49 -43.72 18.17 -11.61
C CYS A 49 -42.53 18.00 -10.64
N ILE A 50 -42.81 17.63 -9.39
CA ILE A 50 -41.77 17.23 -8.42
C ILE A 50 -40.99 15.99 -8.88
N PHE A 51 -41.54 15.20 -9.81
CA PHE A 51 -40.89 14.05 -10.42
C PHE A 51 -40.21 14.36 -11.74
N ALA A 52 -40.26 15.61 -12.22
CA ALA A 52 -39.56 16.01 -13.44
C ALA A 52 -38.07 15.71 -13.29
N ILE A 53 -37.51 15.05 -14.30
CA ILE A 53 -36.10 14.69 -14.34
C ILE A 53 -35.29 15.97 -14.58
N VAL A 54 -34.30 16.20 -13.73
CA VAL A 54 -33.39 17.34 -13.81
C VAL A 54 -31.95 16.85 -13.69
N ALA A 55 -31.03 17.54 -14.35
CA ALA A 55 -29.60 17.29 -14.22
C ALA A 55 -29.08 17.82 -12.87
N CYS A 56 -28.07 17.15 -12.32
CA CYS A 56 -27.36 17.63 -11.13
C CYS A 56 -26.71 18.99 -11.42
N PRO A 57 -26.84 20.00 -10.52
CA PRO A 57 -26.23 21.32 -10.71
C PRO A 57 -24.71 21.33 -10.48
N ASN A 58 -24.15 20.28 -9.85
CA ASN A 58 -22.73 20.21 -9.54
C ASN A 58 -21.91 19.97 -10.82
N THR A 59 -20.95 20.86 -11.10
CA THR A 59 -20.08 20.78 -12.28
C THR A 59 -19.35 19.44 -12.35
N GLY A 60 -19.44 18.76 -13.50
CA GLY A 60 -18.83 17.44 -13.72
C GLY A 60 -19.72 16.25 -13.34
N CYS A 61 -20.89 16.47 -12.73
CA CYS A 61 -21.86 15.41 -12.45
C CYS A 61 -22.86 15.25 -13.61
N ASN A 62 -22.88 14.07 -14.23
CA ASN A 62 -23.82 13.74 -15.31
C ASN A 62 -25.07 12.98 -14.84
N ILE A 63 -25.34 12.96 -13.53
CA ILE A 63 -26.51 12.26 -12.98
C ILE A 63 -27.76 13.08 -13.24
N MET A 64 -28.79 12.41 -13.74
CA MET A 64 -30.12 12.94 -13.91
C MET A 64 -31.06 12.21 -12.94
N THR A 65 -31.83 12.97 -12.17
CA THR A 65 -32.81 12.41 -11.22
C THR A 65 -34.00 13.34 -11.09
N SER A 66 -35.11 12.85 -10.55
CA SER A 66 -36.28 13.70 -10.28
C SER A 66 -35.96 14.83 -9.29
N LYS A 67 -36.64 15.99 -9.41
CA LYS A 67 -36.54 17.08 -8.42
C LYS A 67 -36.72 16.60 -6.98
N LYS A 68 -37.66 15.69 -6.72
CA LYS A 68 -37.93 15.09 -5.40
C LYS A 68 -36.73 14.37 -4.80
N HIS A 69 -35.96 13.63 -5.62
CA HIS A 69 -34.83 12.82 -5.18
C HIS A 69 -33.47 13.52 -5.36
N MET A 70 -33.44 14.73 -5.93
CA MET A 70 -32.22 15.52 -6.07
C MET A 70 -31.53 15.82 -4.74
N PRO A 71 -32.23 16.15 -3.63
CA PRO A 71 -31.59 16.33 -2.32
C PRO A 71 -30.83 15.08 -1.86
N THR A 72 -31.44 13.90 -2.02
CA THR A 72 -30.80 12.61 -1.68
C THR A 72 -29.56 12.34 -2.52
N HIS A 73 -29.59 12.70 -3.81
CA HIS A 73 -28.40 12.63 -4.65
C HIS A 73 -27.31 13.62 -4.20
N ASP A 74 -27.68 14.85 -3.90
CA ASP A 74 -26.77 15.92 -3.49
C ASP A 74 -25.99 15.58 -2.21
N ASP A 75 -26.62 14.86 -1.28
CA ASP A 75 -25.99 14.34 -0.05
C ASP A 75 -24.83 13.37 -0.33
N ILE A 76 -24.87 12.66 -1.45
CA ILE A 76 -23.85 11.67 -1.85
C ILE A 76 -23.07 12.07 -3.11
N CYS A 77 -23.36 13.23 -3.70
CA CYS A 77 -22.77 13.63 -4.97
C CYS A 77 -21.25 13.81 -4.82
N ALA A 78 -20.51 13.04 -5.61
CA ALA A 78 -19.04 13.04 -5.60
C ALA A 78 -18.42 14.38 -6.04
N HIS A 79 -19.13 15.10 -6.92
CA HIS A 79 -18.70 16.39 -7.48
C HIS A 79 -19.16 17.58 -6.64
N LYS A 80 -20.00 17.36 -5.63
CA LYS A 80 -20.43 18.44 -4.74
C LYS A 80 -19.22 19.02 -4.03
N LEU A 81 -19.11 20.35 -4.10
CA LEU A 81 -18.15 21.13 -3.35
C LEU A 81 -18.58 21.17 -1.87
N ILE A 82 -17.69 20.73 -0.98
CA ILE A 82 -17.91 20.69 0.46
C ILE A 82 -16.75 21.36 1.18
N SER A 83 -17.03 21.98 2.33
CA SER A 83 -16.00 22.55 3.19
C SER A 83 -15.09 21.45 3.75
N CYS A 84 -13.81 21.77 3.89
CA CYS A 84 -12.87 20.85 4.53
C CYS A 84 -13.30 20.50 5.97
N PRO A 85 -13.36 19.21 6.34
CA PRO A 85 -13.71 18.80 7.70
C PRO A 85 -12.64 19.15 8.75
N LEU A 86 -11.45 19.57 8.31
CA LEU A 86 -10.41 20.13 9.19
C LEU A 86 -10.53 21.65 9.32
N GLU A 87 -11.58 22.26 8.75
CA GLU A 87 -11.88 23.69 8.85
C GLU A 87 -10.74 24.60 8.38
N CYS A 88 -10.02 24.19 7.34
CA CYS A 88 -8.95 24.99 6.73
C CYS A 88 -9.46 26.03 5.71
N GLU A 89 -10.75 26.38 5.78
CA GLU A 89 -11.46 27.33 4.90
C GLU A 89 -11.58 26.93 3.41
N ASP A 90 -10.85 25.90 2.98
CA ASP A 90 -10.95 25.38 1.61
C ASP A 90 -12.28 24.68 1.33
N ILE A 91 -12.78 24.89 0.12
CA ILE A 91 -13.92 24.19 -0.45
C ILE A 91 -13.41 23.20 -1.52
N VAL A 92 -13.70 21.91 -1.34
CA VAL A 92 -13.13 20.82 -2.14
C VAL A 92 -14.23 19.89 -2.61
N ALA A 93 -14.11 19.33 -3.82
CA ALA A 93 -15.02 18.30 -4.28
C ALA A 93 -15.03 17.10 -3.31
N ARG A 94 -16.22 16.55 -3.02
CA ARG A 94 -16.39 15.44 -2.07
C ARG A 94 -15.48 14.25 -2.39
N MET A 95 -15.29 13.93 -3.67
CA MET A 95 -14.38 12.86 -4.10
C MET A 95 -12.91 13.11 -3.72
N ASP A 96 -12.48 14.37 -3.71
CA ASP A 96 -11.10 14.76 -3.45
C ASP A 96 -10.83 15.07 -1.97
N ILE A 97 -11.87 15.12 -1.13
CA ILE A 97 -11.74 15.50 0.29
C ILE A 97 -10.71 14.64 1.03
N LYS A 98 -10.69 13.32 0.77
CA LYS A 98 -9.73 12.40 1.39
C LYS A 98 -8.29 12.72 0.98
N LYS A 99 -8.07 13.01 -0.31
CA LYS A 99 -6.75 13.39 -0.82
C LYS A 99 -6.32 14.72 -0.22
N HIS A 100 -7.23 15.68 -0.15
CA HIS A 100 -6.99 16.97 0.48
C HIS A 100 -6.57 16.79 1.94
N THR A 101 -7.37 16.14 2.78
CA THR A 101 -7.06 15.97 4.22
C THR A 101 -5.79 15.18 4.50
N LEU A 102 -5.40 14.25 3.61
CA LEU A 102 -4.21 13.43 3.80
C LEU A 102 -2.92 14.07 3.28
N LYS A 103 -2.98 14.86 2.21
CA LYS A 103 -1.77 15.32 1.50
C LYS A 103 -1.65 16.84 1.41
N ILE A 104 -2.76 17.54 1.22
CA ILE A 104 -2.76 18.95 0.79
C ILE A 104 -3.09 19.89 1.96
N CYS A 105 -4.06 19.53 2.80
CA CYS A 105 -4.61 20.40 3.84
C CYS A 105 -3.52 20.96 4.76
N PRO A 106 -3.45 22.29 4.96
CA PRO A 106 -2.46 22.90 5.84
C PRO A 106 -2.67 22.53 7.32
N LEU A 107 -3.90 22.17 7.69
CA LEU A 107 -4.28 21.76 9.05
C LEU A 107 -4.21 20.24 9.27
N ARG A 108 -3.73 19.45 8.29
CA ARG A 108 -3.49 18.02 8.52
C ARG A 108 -2.37 17.83 9.54
N LYS A 109 -2.52 16.84 10.40
CA LYS A 109 -1.48 16.42 11.35
C LYS A 109 -0.39 15.63 10.64
N VAL A 110 0.87 15.96 10.92
CA VAL A 110 2.04 15.23 10.42
C VAL A 110 3.05 14.98 11.52
N THR A 111 3.64 13.80 11.45
CA THR A 111 4.78 13.41 12.27
C THR A 111 6.04 14.12 11.78
N CYS A 112 6.86 14.59 12.72
CA CYS A 112 8.15 15.19 12.40
C CYS A 112 9.04 14.22 11.59
N PRO A 113 9.73 14.68 10.53
CA PRO A 113 10.65 13.84 9.74
C PRO A 113 11.82 13.29 10.57
N PHE A 114 12.16 13.94 11.69
CA PHE A 114 13.20 13.51 12.64
C PHE A 114 12.70 12.49 13.67
N SER A 115 11.53 11.90 13.48
CA SER A 115 11.00 10.84 14.36
C SER A 115 11.94 9.65 14.52
N LYS A 116 12.68 9.28 13.45
CA LYS A 116 13.67 8.20 13.51
C LYS A 116 14.85 8.46 14.45
N ILE A 117 15.16 9.73 14.71
CA ILE A 117 16.24 10.13 15.61
C ILE A 117 15.74 10.61 16.98
N GLY A 118 14.43 10.44 17.27
CA GLY A 118 13.86 10.65 18.60
C GLY A 118 12.86 11.80 18.74
N CYS A 119 12.50 12.51 17.66
CA CYS A 119 11.48 13.56 17.74
C CYS A 119 10.05 12.98 17.70
N CYS A 120 9.33 13.00 18.82
CA CYS A 120 7.95 12.49 18.91
C CYS A 120 6.87 13.50 18.52
N ALA A 121 7.23 14.66 17.97
CA ALA A 121 6.28 15.72 17.68
C ALA A 121 5.33 15.35 16.53
N VAL A 122 4.03 15.62 16.75
CA VAL A 122 2.99 15.62 15.73
C VAL A 122 2.44 17.03 15.65
N VAL A 123 2.66 17.71 14.53
CA VAL A 123 2.35 19.13 14.32
C VAL A 123 1.41 19.30 13.12
N LEU A 124 0.83 20.48 12.96
CA LEU A 124 0.09 20.81 11.73
C LEU A 124 1.06 21.01 10.58
N ALA A 125 0.63 20.70 9.36
CA ALA A 125 1.46 20.84 8.16
C ALA A 125 2.03 22.26 7.99
N LYS A 126 1.19 23.27 8.27
CA LYS A 126 1.59 24.68 8.20
C LYS A 126 2.68 25.05 9.21
N ASP A 127 2.75 24.38 10.35
CA ASP A 127 3.68 24.69 11.44
C ASP A 127 4.95 23.84 11.36
N LEU A 128 4.97 22.79 10.54
CA LEU A 128 6.11 21.89 10.37
C LEU A 128 7.42 22.61 9.99
N PRO A 129 7.44 23.58 9.04
CA PRO A 129 8.68 24.29 8.69
C PRO A 129 9.29 25.04 9.88
N HIS A 130 8.45 25.63 10.72
CA HIS A 130 8.88 26.34 11.92
C HIS A 130 9.43 25.35 12.96
N HIS A 131 8.68 24.29 13.28
CA HIS A 131 9.11 23.24 14.20
C HIS A 131 10.47 22.63 13.81
N VAL A 132 10.68 22.32 12.54
CA VAL A 132 11.93 21.68 12.07
C VAL A 132 13.13 22.62 12.18
N SER A 133 12.91 23.93 12.19
CA SER A 133 13.97 24.93 12.34
C SER A 133 14.45 25.07 13.79
N ASP A 134 13.77 24.45 14.75
CA ASP A 134 14.20 24.44 16.15
C ASP A 134 15.54 23.71 16.34
N SER A 135 16.38 24.25 17.22
CA SER A 135 17.70 23.70 17.55
C SER A 135 17.64 22.33 18.25
N THR A 136 16.46 21.89 18.69
CA THR A 136 16.22 20.58 19.30
C THR A 136 16.64 19.43 18.37
N HIS A 137 16.41 19.57 17.06
CA HIS A 137 16.77 18.55 16.07
C HIS A 137 18.28 18.41 15.90
N LEU A 138 19.05 19.49 16.08
CA LEU A 138 20.51 19.43 16.05
C LEU A 138 21.06 18.63 17.23
N VAL A 139 20.50 18.82 18.42
CA VAL A 139 20.90 18.05 19.62
C VAL A 139 20.58 16.57 19.43
N LEU A 140 19.40 16.23 18.92
CA LEU A 140 19.04 14.85 18.61
C LEU A 140 19.98 14.23 17.56
N ALA A 141 20.33 14.98 16.51
CA ALA A 141 21.24 14.52 15.48
C ALA A 141 22.65 14.25 16.03
N VAL A 142 23.20 15.15 16.85
CA VAL A 142 24.51 14.98 17.48
C VAL A 142 24.50 13.76 18.41
N ASN A 143 23.50 13.60 19.26
CA ASN A 143 23.39 12.42 20.14
C ASN A 143 23.26 11.11 19.36
N HIS A 144 22.55 11.13 18.24
CA HIS A 144 22.40 9.98 17.36
C HIS A 144 23.73 9.61 16.67
N ILE A 145 24.49 10.60 16.21
CA ILE A 145 25.81 10.42 15.59
C ILE A 145 26.82 9.87 16.61
N THR A 146 26.95 10.49 17.78
CA THR A 146 27.90 10.05 18.81
C THR A 146 27.60 8.62 19.26
N LYS A 147 26.33 8.27 19.43
CA LYS A 147 25.91 6.88 19.70
C LYS A 147 26.39 5.94 18.59
N HIS A 148 26.16 6.28 17.32
CA HIS A 148 26.63 5.44 16.22
C HIS A 148 28.14 5.34 16.12
N GLU A 149 28.89 6.39 16.41
CA GLU A 149 30.36 6.35 16.47
C GLU A 149 30.84 5.36 17.53
N THR A 150 30.22 5.34 18.72
CA THR A 150 30.57 4.37 19.76
C THR A 150 30.27 2.92 19.34
N GLU A 151 29.11 2.67 18.73
CA GLU A 151 28.75 1.33 18.25
C GLU A 151 29.62 0.87 17.07
N LEU A 152 29.97 1.78 16.16
CA LEU A 152 30.91 1.50 15.08
C LEU A 152 32.31 1.19 15.60
N SER A 153 32.76 1.86 16.67
CA SER A 153 34.05 1.56 17.31
C SER A 153 34.06 0.15 17.90
N LYS A 154 33.02 -0.20 18.68
CA LYS A 154 32.86 -1.55 19.24
C LYS A 154 32.80 -2.63 18.15
N MET A 155 32.08 -2.36 17.06
CA MET A 155 31.98 -3.28 15.94
C MET A 155 33.34 -3.47 15.24
N LYS A 156 34.11 -2.40 15.06
CA LYS A 156 35.48 -2.47 14.50
C LYS A 156 36.41 -3.29 15.39
N GLU A 157 36.35 -3.12 16.71
CA GLU A 157 37.15 -3.91 17.66
C GLU A 157 36.79 -5.40 17.59
N LYS A 158 35.48 -5.71 17.57
CA LYS A 158 35.01 -7.09 17.41
C LYS A 158 35.44 -7.70 16.08
N MET A 159 35.43 -6.92 14.99
CA MET A 159 35.87 -7.38 13.68
C MET A 159 37.36 -7.74 13.69
N LYS A 160 38.21 -6.89 14.28
CA LYS A 160 39.64 -7.19 14.45
C LYS A 160 39.89 -8.44 15.28
N TYR A 161 39.15 -8.59 16.39
CA TYR A 161 39.25 -9.79 17.23
C TYR A 161 38.91 -11.07 16.44
N LEU A 162 37.79 -11.06 15.71
CA LEU A 162 37.37 -12.20 14.90
C LEU A 162 38.31 -12.49 13.73
N GLU A 163 38.91 -11.46 13.14
CA GLU A 163 39.93 -11.61 12.10
C GLU A 163 41.19 -12.33 12.64
N GLU A 164 41.66 -11.95 13.83
CA GLU A 164 42.82 -12.60 14.45
C GLU A 164 42.51 -14.03 14.88
N GLU A 165 41.33 -14.28 15.47
CA GLU A 165 40.88 -15.62 15.84
C GLU A 165 40.78 -16.54 14.61
N ASN A 166 40.19 -16.05 13.51
CA ASN A 166 40.13 -16.80 12.25
C ASN A 166 41.52 -17.13 11.72
N LYS A 167 42.47 -16.20 11.80
CA LYS A 167 43.86 -16.44 11.37
C LYS A 167 44.53 -17.55 12.18
N ILE A 168 44.33 -17.55 13.50
CA ILE A 168 44.85 -18.60 14.39
C ILE A 168 44.22 -19.96 14.03
N LEU A 169 42.90 -20.01 13.86
CA LEU A 169 42.18 -21.22 13.48
C LEU A 169 42.65 -21.76 12.12
N HIS A 170 42.82 -20.89 11.12
CA HIS A 170 43.35 -21.27 9.81
C HIS A 170 44.73 -21.91 9.91
N ASN A 171 45.65 -21.33 10.70
CA ASN A 171 46.98 -21.90 10.90
C ASN A 171 46.93 -23.26 11.62
N LEU A 172 46.06 -23.41 12.61
CA LEU A 172 45.87 -24.67 13.32
C LEU A 172 45.37 -25.77 12.37
N ILE A 173 44.39 -25.46 11.52
CA ILE A 173 43.86 -26.38 10.50
C ILE A 173 44.98 -26.84 9.57
N LEU A 174 45.76 -25.91 9.00
CA LEU A 174 46.87 -26.23 8.11
C LEU A 174 47.92 -27.15 8.77
N SER A 175 48.27 -26.87 10.04
CA SER A 175 49.21 -27.71 10.77
C SER A 175 48.69 -29.13 10.98
N LYS A 176 47.39 -29.27 11.25
CA LYS A 176 46.74 -30.56 11.47
C LYS A 176 46.60 -31.33 10.17
N GLU A 177 46.25 -30.67 9.07
CA GLU A 177 46.21 -31.24 7.72
C GLU A 177 47.55 -31.82 7.32
N SER A 178 48.66 -31.09 7.54
CA SER A 178 50.01 -31.60 7.25
C SER A 178 50.35 -32.84 8.08
N SER A 179 50.00 -32.83 9.37
CA SER A 179 50.22 -33.98 10.27
C SER A 179 49.44 -35.22 9.80
N LEU A 180 48.17 -35.04 9.44
CA LEU A 180 47.32 -36.10 8.92
C LEU A 180 47.83 -36.63 7.56
N GLN A 181 48.29 -35.75 6.67
CA GLN A 181 48.89 -36.17 5.40
C GLN A 181 50.13 -37.04 5.61
N ASN A 182 50.98 -36.69 6.59
CA ASN A 182 52.16 -37.49 6.94
C ASN A 182 51.77 -38.87 7.50
N GLU A 183 50.78 -38.93 8.38
CA GLU A 183 50.23 -40.20 8.90
C GLU A 183 49.65 -41.07 7.79
N ILE A 184 48.84 -40.51 6.90
CA ILE A 184 48.27 -41.20 5.74
C ILE A 184 49.38 -41.76 4.85
N LYS A 185 50.43 -40.96 4.57
CA LYS A 185 51.59 -41.41 3.77
C LYS A 185 52.31 -42.58 4.43
N ASN A 186 52.52 -42.54 5.74
CA ASN A 186 53.17 -43.60 6.49
C ASN A 186 52.31 -44.89 6.49
N LEU A 187 51.01 -44.76 6.75
CA LEU A 187 50.07 -45.88 6.67
C LEU A 187 50.06 -46.50 5.27
N ASN A 188 50.01 -45.70 4.21
CA ASN A 188 50.06 -46.18 2.83
C ASN A 188 51.35 -46.96 2.52
N LEU A 189 52.50 -46.52 3.03
CA LEU A 189 53.77 -47.24 2.92
C LEU A 189 53.74 -48.59 3.65
N LYS A 190 53.18 -48.64 4.86
CA LYS A 190 53.01 -49.89 5.61
C LYS A 190 52.07 -50.86 4.87
N THR A 191 50.94 -50.36 4.38
CA THR A 191 49.95 -51.14 3.63
C THR A 191 50.53 -51.71 2.33
N THR A 192 51.30 -50.91 1.57
CA THR A 192 51.98 -51.40 0.35
C THR A 192 53.04 -52.45 0.66
N LYS A 193 53.83 -52.29 1.73
CA LYS A 193 54.79 -53.32 2.18
C LYS A 193 54.07 -54.61 2.55
N MET A 194 52.97 -54.53 3.31
CA MET A 194 52.15 -55.71 3.66
C MET A 194 51.57 -56.39 2.42
N ARG A 195 51.02 -55.61 1.47
CA ARG A 195 50.48 -56.14 0.21
C ARG A 195 51.53 -56.96 -0.56
N LYS A 196 52.74 -56.41 -0.75
CA LYS A 196 53.84 -57.14 -1.43
C LYS A 196 54.21 -58.44 -0.73
N ARG A 197 54.14 -58.49 0.61
CA ARG A 197 54.38 -59.72 1.37
C ARG A 197 53.28 -60.75 1.12
N ILE A 198 52.02 -60.32 1.10
CA ILE A 198 50.88 -61.20 0.78
C ILE A 198 51.03 -61.76 -0.64
N GLU A 199 51.27 -60.91 -1.63
CA GLU A 199 51.49 -61.31 -3.03
C GLU A 199 52.66 -62.32 -3.15
N TYR A 200 53.75 -62.11 -2.42
CA TYR A 200 54.87 -63.04 -2.37
C TYR A 200 54.49 -64.41 -1.78
N PHE A 201 53.71 -64.45 -0.70
CA PHE A 201 53.25 -65.71 -0.10
C PHE A 201 52.21 -66.43 -0.98
N GLU A 202 51.38 -65.69 -1.72
CA GLU A 202 50.44 -66.26 -2.67
C GLU A 202 51.14 -66.90 -3.87
N ALA A 203 52.24 -66.30 -4.37
CA ALA A 203 53.02 -66.83 -5.49
C ALA A 203 53.86 -68.09 -5.16
N LEU A 204 54.01 -68.43 -3.87
CA LEU A 204 54.72 -69.64 -3.41
C LEU A 204 53.82 -70.87 -3.22
N LYS A 205 52.50 -70.71 -3.42
CA LYS A 205 51.53 -71.82 -3.45
C LYS A 205 51.37 -72.36 -4.87
#